data_AF-H2CSS9-F1
#
_entry.id   AF-H2CSS9-F1
#
_cell.length_a   1.000
_cell.length_b   1.000
_cell.length_c   1.000
_cell.angle_alpha   90.00
_cell.angle_beta   90.00
_cell.angle_gamma   90.00
#
_symmetry.space_group_name_H-M   'P 1'
#
loop_
_entity.id
_entity.type
_entity.pdbx_description
1 polymer ?
#
loop_
_entity_poly.entity_id
_entity_poly.type
_entity_poly.pdbx_seq_one_letter_code
_entity_poly.pdbx_strand_id
1 'polypeptide(L)'
;SAKLQQAEDKNSQMKAKVNHYSLKKEAHTILEQIVKSANFVGITIVTALQPSDLAAKASLQKAPELQFESQSKVTLESGQFLEKKNQLDVHENVQAAYNTVLQIYKYSDDIVRKQEKCEQLVKDGKDICLKFKSINEIKVMIQNSKGKESTLSAKVSHSFNKLSELNKIKCNDESYDAILETPSREELNKLRSTFKQEKDTIANQAKLSGYKTDFETHIGKLNDLAKIVDNLKASETLPKNIEEKKTSINLISTKLETIEKEIESINSSFDQLLEKGKKCEMTKYKLVRDSLSTKINDHSAIIKDNQKKATEYLTYIQNNHISIFKDIDMLNENLGEKSVSRYAIAKIEEANDLSAQLTAAVSEYEAIANSIRKKFTNISDHTEMDTLENEAKMLKEHYDNLINKKNIITELHNKINLIKLLEIRATSDKYVDIAELLGEVVKDQKKKLQEAKNKLDTLKDHIAVKEKELINHDS
;
A
#
# COMPACT_ATOMS: atom_id res chain seq x y z
N SER A 1 2.90 1.22 -51.95
CA SER A 1 4.26 1.65 -52.34
C SER A 1 4.20 2.26 -53.74
N ALA A 2 4.82 3.42 -53.97
CA ALA A 2 4.83 4.09 -55.28
C ALA A 2 5.41 3.21 -56.40
N LYS A 3 6.40 2.36 -56.09
CA LYS A 3 7.00 1.43 -57.07
C LYS A 3 6.06 0.30 -57.48
N LEU A 4 5.22 -0.20 -56.56
CA LEU A 4 4.21 -1.22 -56.88
C LEU A 4 3.10 -0.63 -57.75
N GLN A 5 2.65 0.59 -57.43
CA GLN A 5 1.69 1.31 -58.26
C GLN A 5 2.26 1.51 -59.67
N GLN A 6 3.51 1.97 -59.79
CA GLN A 6 4.17 2.11 -61.08
C GLN A 6 4.27 0.78 -61.86
N ALA A 7 4.50 -0.35 -61.18
CA ALA A 7 4.53 -1.66 -61.82
C ALA A 7 3.14 -2.11 -62.29
N GLU A 8 2.09 -1.83 -61.50
CA GLU A 8 0.70 -2.08 -61.84
C GLU A 8 0.24 -1.23 -63.04
N ASP A 9 0.59 0.05 -63.04
CA ASP A 9 0.28 0.98 -64.12
C ASP A 9 0.99 0.57 -65.42
N LYS A 10 2.28 0.20 -65.34
CA LYS A 10 3.04 -0.32 -66.50
C LYS A 10 2.46 -1.63 -67.02
N ASN A 11 2.07 -2.55 -66.14
CA ASN A 11 1.44 -3.81 -66.54
C ASN A 11 0.09 -3.55 -67.24
N SER A 12 -0.72 -2.64 -66.69
CA SER A 12 -2.00 -2.24 -67.27
C SER A 12 -1.85 -1.55 -68.63
N GLN A 13 -0.85 -0.66 -68.77
CA GLN A 13 -0.48 -0.05 -70.05
C GLN A 13 -0.02 -1.11 -71.07
N MET A 14 0.75 -2.12 -70.64
CA MET A 14 1.19 -3.21 -71.50
C MET A 14 0.00 -4.05 -71.98
N LYS A 15 -1.00 -4.30 -71.13
CA LYS A 15 -2.26 -4.96 -71.51
C LYS A 15 -3.13 -4.11 -72.45
N ALA A 16 -3.19 -2.80 -72.23
CA ALA A 16 -3.97 -1.89 -73.07
C ALA A 16 -3.39 -1.73 -74.48
N LYS A 17 -2.07 -1.95 -74.66
CA LYS A 17 -1.41 -1.94 -75.97
C LYS A 17 -1.67 -3.20 -76.82
N VAL A 18 -2.43 -4.19 -76.32
CA VAL A 18 -2.52 -5.51 -76.95
C VAL A 18 -3.47 -5.52 -78.14
N ASN A 19 -2.88 -5.37 -79.34
CA ASN A 19 -3.36 -5.93 -80.60
C ASN A 19 -2.78 -7.34 -80.88
N HIS A 20 -2.14 -8.01 -79.91
CA HIS A 20 -1.39 -9.26 -80.20
C HIS A 20 -2.26 -10.47 -80.57
N TYR A 21 -3.50 -10.54 -80.07
CA TYR A 21 -4.49 -11.50 -80.59
C TYR A 21 -4.84 -11.20 -82.05
N SER A 22 -4.79 -9.93 -82.48
CA SER A 22 -4.91 -9.55 -83.88
C SER A 22 -3.68 -10.02 -84.66
N LEU A 23 -2.46 -9.85 -84.16
CA LEU A 23 -1.23 -10.26 -84.85
C LEU A 23 -1.13 -11.79 -85.07
N LYS A 24 -1.55 -12.62 -84.10
CA LYS A 24 -1.57 -14.09 -84.28
C LYS A 24 -2.65 -14.51 -85.30
N LYS A 25 -3.82 -13.87 -85.27
CA LYS A 25 -4.93 -14.10 -86.22
C LYS A 25 -4.61 -13.58 -87.63
N GLU A 26 -3.93 -12.45 -87.72
CA GLU A 26 -3.43 -11.86 -88.96
C GLU A 26 -2.30 -12.72 -89.54
N ALA A 27 -1.36 -13.18 -88.71
CA ALA A 27 -0.32 -14.12 -89.13
C ALA A 27 -0.92 -15.45 -89.63
N HIS A 28 -2.01 -15.93 -89.02
CA HIS A 28 -2.79 -17.06 -89.52
C HIS A 28 -3.37 -16.78 -90.90
N THR A 29 -4.02 -15.62 -91.06
CA THR A 29 -4.61 -15.20 -92.34
C THR A 29 -3.54 -15.06 -93.43
N ILE A 30 -2.39 -14.47 -93.09
CA ILE A 30 -1.24 -14.32 -94.00
C ILE A 30 -0.69 -15.70 -94.38
N LEU A 31 -0.59 -16.63 -93.43
CA LEU A 31 -0.15 -18.00 -93.71
C LEU A 31 -1.07 -18.70 -94.71
N GLU A 32 -2.39 -18.59 -94.50
CA GLU A 32 -3.37 -19.15 -95.43
C GLU A 32 -3.22 -18.56 -96.84
N GLN A 33 -2.95 -17.26 -96.94
CA GLN A 33 -2.73 -16.60 -98.22
C GLN A 33 -1.40 -16.98 -98.87
N ILE A 34 -0.32 -17.15 -98.09
CA ILE A 34 0.97 -17.65 -98.59
C ILE A 34 0.79 -19.06 -99.18
N VAL A 35 0.06 -19.94 -98.49
CA VAL A 35 -0.22 -21.31 -98.96
C VAL A 35 -1.07 -21.28 -100.24
N LYS A 36 -2.14 -20.47 -100.28
CA LYS A 36 -2.98 -20.30 -101.49
C LYS A 36 -2.18 -19.74 -102.68
N SER A 37 -1.34 -18.74 -102.42
CA SER A 37 -0.53 -18.10 -103.47
C SER A 37 0.56 -19.02 -103.99
N ALA A 38 1.22 -19.79 -103.12
CA ALA A 38 2.19 -20.81 -103.51
C ALA A 38 1.54 -21.89 -104.39
N ASN A 39 0.38 -22.40 -103.98
CA ASN A 39 -0.38 -23.38 -104.77
C ASN A 39 -0.82 -22.81 -106.14
N PHE A 40 -1.20 -21.53 -106.21
CA PHE A 40 -1.59 -20.87 -107.47
C PHE A 40 -0.45 -20.83 -108.50
N VAL A 41 0.79 -20.68 -108.05
CA VAL A 41 1.98 -20.67 -108.92
C VAL A 41 2.64 -22.05 -109.07
N GLY A 42 1.92 -23.12 -108.69
CA GLY A 42 2.37 -24.51 -108.86
C GLY A 42 3.39 -25.00 -107.84
N ILE A 43 3.54 -24.32 -106.71
CA ILE A 43 4.42 -24.72 -105.59
C ILE A 43 3.56 -25.35 -104.50
N THR A 44 3.63 -26.68 -104.34
CA THR A 44 3.01 -27.36 -103.19
C THR A 44 3.93 -27.25 -101.98
N ILE A 45 3.43 -26.64 -100.91
CA ILE A 45 4.13 -26.57 -99.62
C ILE A 45 3.85 -27.87 -98.84
N VAL A 46 4.87 -28.73 -98.71
CA VAL A 46 4.81 -29.93 -97.87
C VAL A 46 5.47 -29.60 -96.54
N THR A 47 4.64 -29.31 -95.55
CA THR A 47 5.11 -29.08 -94.18
C THR A 47 4.39 -30.01 -93.22
N ALA A 48 5.05 -30.37 -92.13
CA ALA A 48 4.47 -31.15 -91.03
C ALA A 48 3.43 -30.34 -90.20
N LEU A 49 3.13 -29.11 -90.59
CA LEU A 49 2.22 -28.18 -89.90
C LEU A 49 1.41 -27.41 -90.96
N GLN A 50 0.26 -27.96 -91.33
CA GLN A 50 -0.72 -27.26 -92.16
C GLN A 50 -1.25 -26.02 -91.41
N PRO A 51 -1.78 -24.98 -92.08
CA PRO A 51 -2.38 -23.83 -91.42
C PRO A 51 -3.40 -24.22 -90.34
N SER A 52 -4.18 -25.28 -90.58
CA SER A 52 -5.11 -25.88 -89.62
C SER A 52 -4.45 -26.41 -88.34
N ASP A 53 -3.21 -26.89 -88.42
CA ASP A 53 -2.46 -27.45 -87.29
C ASP A 53 -1.82 -26.35 -86.41
N LEU A 54 -1.54 -25.19 -87.00
CA LEU A 54 -1.04 -23.99 -86.30
C LEU A 54 -2.13 -23.27 -85.51
N ALA A 55 -3.39 -23.35 -85.95
CA ALA A 55 -4.53 -22.86 -85.17
C ALA A 55 -4.75 -23.68 -83.89
N ALA A 56 -4.40 -24.98 -83.91
CA ALA A 56 -4.65 -25.92 -82.82
C ALA A 56 -3.49 -26.07 -81.81
N LYS A 57 -2.23 -25.78 -82.20
CA LYS A 57 -1.06 -25.97 -81.32
C LYS A 57 -0.71 -24.71 -80.53
N ALA A 58 -0.75 -24.83 -79.20
CA ALA A 58 -0.52 -23.73 -78.25
C ALA A 58 0.96 -23.31 -78.07
N SER A 59 1.94 -23.97 -78.72
CA SER A 59 3.33 -23.50 -78.73
C SER A 59 4.18 -24.17 -79.82
N LEU A 60 4.88 -23.38 -80.63
CA LEU A 60 5.92 -23.86 -81.56
C LEU A 60 7.29 -23.89 -80.83
N GLN A 61 7.66 -25.03 -80.25
CA GLN A 61 8.98 -25.19 -79.58
C GLN A 61 10.14 -25.46 -80.56
N LYS A 62 9.87 -25.96 -81.76
CA LYS A 62 10.86 -26.07 -82.86
C LYS A 62 10.20 -25.65 -84.17
N ALA A 63 10.89 -24.81 -84.94
CA ALA A 63 10.48 -24.47 -86.29
C ALA A 63 10.60 -25.75 -87.16
N PRO A 64 9.51 -26.25 -87.75
CA PRO A 64 9.61 -27.33 -88.72
C PRO A 64 10.40 -26.86 -89.95
N GLU A 65 11.18 -27.76 -90.55
CA GLU A 65 11.80 -27.50 -91.85
C GLU A 65 10.76 -27.51 -92.96
N LEU A 66 10.89 -26.57 -93.90
CA LEU A 66 10.00 -26.38 -95.03
C LEU A 66 10.48 -27.26 -96.19
N GLN A 67 9.62 -28.12 -96.72
CA GLN A 67 9.90 -28.91 -97.91
C GLN A 67 8.95 -28.53 -99.04
N PHE A 68 9.50 -28.41 -100.25
CA PHE A 68 8.74 -28.14 -101.47
C PHE A 68 8.73 -29.40 -102.33
N GLU A 69 7.57 -29.79 -102.87
CA GLU A 69 7.43 -30.98 -103.73
C GLU A 69 8.17 -30.86 -105.07
N SER A 70 8.45 -29.64 -105.54
CA SER A 70 9.23 -29.35 -106.74
C SER A 70 10.09 -28.10 -106.55
N GLN A 71 11.38 -28.17 -106.88
CA GLN A 71 12.33 -27.05 -106.85
C GLN A 71 12.57 -26.40 -108.23
N SER A 72 11.71 -26.67 -109.23
CA SER A 72 11.84 -26.01 -110.54
C SER A 72 11.69 -24.49 -110.42
N LYS A 73 12.56 -23.73 -111.10
CA LYS A 73 12.62 -22.27 -111.04
C LYS A 73 11.36 -21.66 -111.71
N VAL A 74 10.35 -21.32 -110.91
CA VAL A 74 9.13 -20.67 -111.41
C VAL A 74 9.47 -19.23 -111.77
N THR A 75 9.37 -18.88 -113.05
CA THR A 75 9.66 -17.52 -113.54
C THR A 75 8.34 -16.85 -113.88
N LEU A 76 8.01 -15.76 -113.20
CA LEU A 76 6.81 -14.97 -113.46
C LEU A 76 7.14 -13.80 -114.39
N GLU A 77 6.50 -13.74 -115.56
CA GLU A 77 6.59 -12.59 -116.45
C GLU A 77 5.38 -11.67 -116.21
N SER A 78 5.62 -10.45 -115.70
CA SER A 78 4.56 -9.46 -115.53
C SER A 78 4.41 -8.61 -116.79
N GLY A 79 3.21 -8.55 -117.37
CA GLY A 79 2.94 -7.77 -118.58
C GLY A 79 2.94 -6.23 -118.43
N GLN A 80 3.18 -5.66 -117.24
CA GLN A 80 3.03 -4.21 -116.99
C GLN A 80 4.21 -3.49 -116.31
N PHE A 81 5.35 -4.15 -116.08
CA PHE A 81 6.57 -3.49 -115.59
C PHE A 81 7.70 -3.64 -116.59
N LEU A 82 7.62 -2.86 -117.68
CA LEU A 82 8.76 -2.62 -118.57
C LEU A 82 9.79 -1.78 -117.81
N GLU A 83 10.82 -2.43 -117.26
CA GLU A 83 12.25 -2.04 -117.40
C GLU A 83 13.22 -2.67 -116.38
N LYS A 84 12.82 -3.56 -115.47
CA LYS A 84 13.79 -4.39 -114.71
C LYS A 84 13.34 -5.84 -114.58
N LYS A 85 14.03 -6.76 -115.27
CA LYS A 85 14.01 -8.21 -115.01
C LYS A 85 14.63 -8.48 -113.63
N ASN A 86 13.87 -8.26 -112.57
CA ASN A 86 14.13 -8.95 -111.32
C ASN A 86 13.56 -10.36 -111.48
N GLN A 87 14.42 -11.36 -111.73
CA GLN A 87 14.03 -12.76 -111.54
C GLN A 87 13.66 -12.91 -110.06
N LEU A 88 12.37 -12.89 -109.71
CA LEU A 88 11.94 -13.23 -108.36
C LEU A 88 12.14 -14.73 -108.19
N ASP A 89 13.00 -15.12 -107.25
CA ASP A 89 13.01 -16.50 -106.77
C ASP A 89 11.79 -16.70 -105.87
N VAL A 90 10.72 -17.22 -106.46
CA VAL A 90 9.45 -17.40 -105.79
C VAL A 90 9.59 -18.37 -104.60
N HIS A 91 10.49 -19.34 -104.66
CA HIS A 91 10.73 -20.30 -103.57
C HIS A 91 11.40 -19.64 -102.37
N GLU A 92 12.47 -18.87 -102.59
CA GLU A 92 13.17 -18.15 -101.53
C GLU A 92 12.24 -17.15 -100.83
N ASN A 93 11.41 -16.44 -101.61
CA ASN A 93 10.43 -15.49 -101.08
C ASN A 93 9.31 -16.16 -100.28
N VAL A 94 8.77 -17.29 -100.75
CA VAL A 94 7.75 -18.07 -100.01
C VAL A 94 8.34 -18.63 -98.72
N GLN A 95 9.58 -19.15 -98.76
CA GLN A 95 10.28 -19.65 -97.58
C GLN A 95 10.56 -18.54 -96.56
N ALA A 96 11.05 -17.38 -97.01
CA ALA A 96 11.29 -16.22 -96.16
C ALA A 96 10.00 -15.70 -95.52
N ALA A 97 8.91 -15.60 -96.28
CA ALA A 97 7.60 -15.18 -95.78
C ALA A 97 7.03 -16.17 -94.75
N TYR A 98 7.11 -17.47 -95.02
CA TYR A 98 6.66 -18.50 -94.06
C TYR A 98 7.51 -18.50 -92.78
N ASN A 99 8.84 -18.41 -92.89
CA ASN A 99 9.73 -18.29 -91.73
C ASN A 99 9.42 -17.05 -90.89
N THR A 100 9.10 -15.92 -91.55
CA THR A 100 8.68 -14.69 -90.88
C THR A 100 7.38 -14.91 -90.10
N VAL A 101 6.39 -15.59 -90.69
CA VAL A 101 5.14 -15.95 -90.00
C VAL A 101 5.40 -16.84 -88.77
N LEU A 102 6.25 -17.87 -88.89
CA LEU A 102 6.62 -18.72 -87.75
C LEU A 102 7.29 -17.93 -86.62
N GLN A 103 8.16 -16.96 -86.96
CA GLN A 103 8.74 -16.06 -85.96
C GLN A 103 7.69 -15.19 -85.28
N ILE A 104 6.69 -14.67 -86.03
CA ILE A 104 5.57 -13.91 -85.46
C ILE A 104 4.79 -14.76 -84.45
N TYR A 105 4.51 -16.04 -84.76
CA TYR A 105 3.87 -16.96 -83.81
C TYR A 105 4.71 -17.17 -82.55
N LYS A 106 6.00 -17.48 -82.70
CA LYS A 106 6.92 -17.71 -81.58
C LYS A 106 7.00 -16.49 -80.65
N TYR A 107 7.20 -15.30 -81.21
CA TYR A 107 7.28 -14.07 -80.41
C TYR A 107 5.93 -13.72 -79.77
N SER A 108 4.81 -13.98 -80.46
CA SER A 108 3.47 -13.78 -79.89
C SER A 108 3.24 -14.65 -78.66
N ASP A 109 3.59 -15.95 -78.73
CA ASP A 109 3.44 -16.87 -77.59
C ASP A 109 4.38 -16.48 -76.42
N ASP A 110 5.61 -16.06 -76.71
CA ASP A 110 6.55 -15.58 -75.69
C ASP A 110 6.06 -14.29 -75.02
N ILE A 111 5.42 -13.38 -75.76
CA ILE A 111 4.80 -12.16 -75.20
C ILE A 111 3.67 -12.53 -74.23
N VAL A 112 2.78 -13.45 -74.60
CA VAL A 112 1.69 -13.92 -73.72
C VAL A 112 2.26 -14.50 -72.43
N ARG A 113 3.24 -15.40 -72.52
CA ARG A 113 3.90 -16.00 -71.35
C ARG A 113 4.55 -14.95 -70.46
N LYS A 114 5.14 -13.90 -71.04
CA LYS A 114 5.73 -12.77 -70.29
C LYS A 114 4.64 -11.92 -69.62
N GLN A 115 3.50 -11.70 -70.27
CA GLN A 115 2.36 -10.98 -69.67
C GLN A 115 1.79 -11.75 -68.47
N GLU A 116 1.54 -13.04 -68.59
CA GLU A 116 1.11 -13.90 -67.47
C GLU A 116 2.11 -13.83 -66.31
N LYS A 117 3.42 -13.89 -66.61
CA LYS A 117 4.47 -13.73 -65.60
C LYS A 117 4.45 -12.35 -64.94
N CYS A 118 4.24 -11.28 -65.70
CA CYS A 118 4.10 -9.92 -65.16
C CYS A 118 2.88 -9.79 -64.25
N GLU A 119 1.74 -10.38 -64.63
CA GLU A 119 0.53 -10.41 -63.79
C GLU A 119 0.77 -11.13 -62.47
N GLN A 120 1.41 -12.30 -62.53
CA GLN A 120 1.76 -13.06 -61.33
C GLN A 120 2.70 -12.24 -60.42
N LEU A 121 3.72 -11.57 -60.99
CA LEU A 121 4.63 -10.72 -60.22
C LEU A 121 3.92 -9.52 -59.56
N VAL A 122 2.95 -8.89 -60.25
CA VAL A 122 2.14 -7.81 -59.67
C VAL A 122 1.28 -8.35 -58.52
N LYS A 123 0.67 -9.53 -58.70
CA LYS A 123 -0.14 -10.20 -57.66
C LYS A 123 0.70 -10.55 -56.44
N ASP A 124 1.87 -11.16 -56.63
CA ASP A 124 2.81 -11.49 -55.56
C ASP A 124 3.30 -10.21 -54.85
N GLY A 125 3.61 -9.16 -55.61
CA GLY A 125 4.00 -7.85 -55.07
C GLY A 125 2.92 -7.21 -54.20
N LYS A 126 1.64 -7.33 -54.58
CA LYS A 126 0.50 -6.87 -53.78
C LYS A 126 0.37 -7.67 -52.47
N ASP A 127 0.48 -8.99 -52.54
CA ASP A 127 0.42 -9.87 -51.35
C ASP A 127 1.55 -9.55 -50.36
N ILE A 128 2.78 -9.39 -50.83
CA ILE A 128 3.93 -8.96 -50.00
C ILE A 128 3.67 -7.60 -49.36
N CYS A 129 3.11 -6.64 -50.11
CA CYS A 129 2.79 -5.31 -49.58
C CYS A 129 1.74 -5.36 -48.46
N LEU A 130 0.71 -6.21 -48.60
CA LEU A 130 -0.30 -6.43 -47.56
C LEU A 130 0.33 -7.05 -46.30
N LYS A 131 1.14 -8.11 -46.46
CA LYS A 131 1.86 -8.74 -45.34
C LYS A 131 2.79 -7.77 -44.62
N PHE A 132 3.51 -6.93 -45.36
CA PHE A 132 4.37 -5.90 -44.78
C PHE A 132 3.58 -4.89 -43.94
N LYS A 133 2.41 -4.44 -44.42
CA LYS A 133 1.52 -3.56 -43.66
C LYS A 133 1.06 -4.23 -42.36
N SER A 134 0.61 -5.48 -42.43
CA SER A 134 0.17 -6.23 -41.25
C SER A 134 1.31 -6.49 -40.24
N ILE A 135 2.53 -6.76 -40.70
CA ILE A 135 3.71 -6.87 -39.82
C ILE A 135 3.97 -5.53 -39.10
N ASN A 136 3.88 -4.41 -39.80
CA ASN A 136 4.04 -3.08 -39.17
C ASN A 136 2.91 -2.78 -38.17
N GLU A 137 1.67 -3.15 -38.47
CA GLU A 137 0.56 -3.04 -37.51
C GLU A 137 0.86 -3.81 -36.22
N ILE A 138 1.36 -5.04 -36.33
CA ILE A 138 1.79 -5.86 -35.19
C ILE A 138 2.91 -5.15 -34.40
N LYS A 139 3.91 -4.56 -35.06
CA LYS A 139 4.98 -3.81 -34.38
C LYS A 139 4.43 -2.62 -33.58
N VAL A 140 3.46 -1.89 -34.14
CA VAL A 140 2.78 -0.79 -33.44
C VAL A 140 2.00 -1.31 -32.23
N MET A 141 1.28 -2.42 -32.35
CA MET A 141 0.56 -3.03 -31.23
C MET A 141 1.48 -3.45 -30.08
N ILE A 142 2.65 -4.00 -30.41
CA ILE A 142 3.70 -4.33 -29.43
C ILE A 142 4.20 -3.07 -28.73
N GLN A 143 4.55 -2.03 -29.48
CA GLN A 143 5.01 -0.76 -28.89
C GLN A 143 3.97 -0.15 -27.96
N ASN A 144 2.70 -0.11 -28.36
CA ASN A 144 1.62 0.40 -27.52
C ASN A 144 1.48 -0.41 -26.23
N SER A 145 1.60 -1.74 -26.30
CA SER A 145 1.52 -2.60 -25.12
C SER A 145 2.74 -2.43 -24.20
N LYS A 146 3.94 -2.26 -24.77
CA LYS A 146 5.17 -1.95 -24.01
C LYS A 146 5.11 -0.56 -23.36
N GLY A 147 4.48 0.42 -24.00
CA GLY A 147 4.30 1.75 -23.42
C GLY A 147 3.55 1.75 -22.09
N LYS A 148 2.77 0.70 -21.78
CA LYS A 148 2.08 0.52 -20.49
C LYS A 148 2.97 -0.08 -19.38
N GLU A 149 4.14 -0.62 -19.72
CA GLU A 149 5.00 -1.36 -18.77
C GLU A 149 5.44 -0.51 -17.58
N SER A 150 5.98 0.68 -17.83
CA SER A 150 6.46 1.57 -16.78
C SER A 150 5.34 2.04 -15.85
N THR A 151 4.20 2.44 -16.43
CA THR A 151 3.02 2.89 -15.69
C THR A 151 2.44 1.78 -14.82
N LEU A 152 2.26 0.58 -15.35
CA LEU A 152 1.71 -0.54 -14.59
C LEU A 152 2.69 -1.03 -13.51
N SER A 153 3.99 -1.09 -13.80
CA SER A 153 5.03 -1.39 -12.82
C SER A 153 5.05 -0.40 -11.65
N ALA A 154 4.89 0.90 -11.95
CA ALA A 154 4.76 1.93 -10.92
C ALA A 154 3.49 1.74 -10.07
N LYS A 155 2.34 1.42 -10.68
CA LYS A 155 1.09 1.14 -9.96
C LYS A 155 1.22 -0.07 -9.03
N VAL A 156 1.84 -1.16 -9.49
CA VAL A 156 2.10 -2.37 -8.67
C VAL A 156 3.03 -2.04 -7.50
N SER A 157 4.11 -1.30 -7.75
CA SER A 157 5.06 -0.89 -6.71
C SER A 157 4.39 0.00 -5.66
N HIS A 158 3.53 0.92 -6.09
CA HIS A 158 2.72 1.76 -5.20
C HIS A 158 1.81 0.93 -4.29
N SER A 159 1.17 -0.12 -4.82
CA SER A 159 0.37 -1.04 -4.00
C SER A 159 1.19 -1.76 -2.92
N PHE A 160 2.42 -2.18 -3.24
CA PHE A 160 3.32 -2.79 -2.25
C PHE A 160 3.71 -1.80 -1.14
N ASN A 161 3.96 -0.54 -1.50
CA ASN A 161 4.26 0.51 -0.52
C ASN A 161 3.07 0.73 0.42
N LYS A 162 1.85 0.86 -0.12
CA LYS A 162 0.62 0.96 0.70
C LYS A 162 0.41 -0.26 1.60
N LEU A 163 0.67 -1.47 1.11
CA LEU A 163 0.60 -2.69 1.92
C LEU A 163 1.61 -2.65 3.08
N SER A 164 2.83 -2.18 2.83
CA SER A 164 3.84 -1.98 3.87
C SER A 164 3.37 -0.97 4.91
N GLU A 165 2.81 0.17 4.50
CA GLU A 165 2.22 1.16 5.40
C GLU A 165 1.07 0.57 6.23
N LEU A 166 0.14 -0.18 5.61
CA LEU A 166 -0.93 -0.88 6.31
C LEU A 166 -0.41 -1.86 7.37
N ASN A 167 0.72 -2.52 7.10
CA ASN A 167 1.34 -3.45 8.03
C ASN A 167 1.98 -2.77 9.24
N LYS A 168 2.36 -1.48 9.13
CA LYS A 168 2.82 -0.68 10.27
C LYS A 168 1.68 -0.29 11.21
N ILE A 169 0.46 -0.17 10.69
CA ILE A 169 -0.73 0.13 11.51
C ILE A 169 -1.02 -1.06 12.41
N LYS A 170 -0.80 -0.85 13.71
CA LYS A 170 -0.98 -1.90 14.72
C LYS A 170 -2.39 -1.92 15.27
N CYS A 171 -2.92 -0.75 15.68
CA CYS A 171 -4.21 -0.62 16.35
C CYS A 171 -4.32 -1.70 17.46
N ASN A 172 -3.26 -1.83 18.29
CA ASN A 172 -3.01 -3.02 19.12
C ASN A 172 -3.88 -3.11 20.40
N ASP A 173 -3.79 -4.29 21.05
CA ASP A 173 -4.49 -4.71 22.28
C ASP A 173 -3.63 -4.52 23.54
N GLU A 174 -2.57 -3.69 23.54
CA GLU A 174 -1.90 -3.37 24.80
C GLU A 174 -2.96 -2.75 25.71
N SER A 175 -3.41 -3.56 26.67
CA SER A 175 -4.57 -3.26 27.48
C SER A 175 -4.31 -1.94 28.21
N TYR A 176 -4.91 -0.88 27.67
CA TYR A 176 -5.06 0.41 28.33
C TYR A 176 -6.22 0.33 29.34
N ASP A 177 -6.58 -0.87 29.83
CA ASP A 177 -7.72 -1.08 30.72
C ASP A 177 -7.59 -0.30 32.03
N ALA A 178 -6.36 -0.08 32.50
CA ALA A 178 -6.09 0.73 33.68
C ALA A 178 -6.34 2.24 33.46
N ILE A 179 -6.41 2.68 32.20
CA ILE A 179 -6.54 4.09 31.80
C ILE A 179 -7.92 4.38 31.23
N LEU A 180 -8.45 3.52 30.37
CA LEU A 180 -9.69 3.74 29.63
C LEU A 180 -10.92 3.28 30.42
N GLU A 181 -11.96 4.12 30.41
CA GLU A 181 -13.28 3.74 30.91
C GLU A 181 -13.98 2.73 29.99
N THR A 182 -14.89 1.92 30.55
CA THR A 182 -15.58 0.84 29.81
C THR A 182 -16.19 1.28 28.47
N PRO A 183 -16.95 2.39 28.36
CA PRO A 183 -17.51 2.81 27.07
C PRO A 183 -16.44 3.12 26.01
N SER A 184 -15.35 3.77 26.40
CA SER A 184 -14.23 4.08 25.50
C SER A 184 -13.49 2.83 25.03
N ARG A 185 -13.40 1.81 25.90
CA ARG A 185 -12.83 0.50 25.53
C ARG A 185 -13.69 -0.23 24.52
N GLU A 186 -15.01 -0.23 24.71
CA GLU A 186 -15.95 -0.84 23.77
C GLU A 186 -15.89 -0.16 22.39
N GLU A 187 -15.83 1.17 22.36
CA GLU A 187 -15.66 1.95 21.11
C GLU A 187 -14.36 1.58 20.38
N LEU A 188 -13.22 1.58 21.09
CA LEU A 188 -11.93 1.24 20.51
C LEU A 188 -11.87 -0.22 20.04
N ASN A 189 -12.41 -1.15 20.83
CA ASN A 189 -12.49 -2.57 20.46
C ASN A 189 -13.32 -2.77 19.19
N LYS A 190 -14.44 -2.06 19.03
CA LYS A 190 -15.26 -2.12 17.82
C LYS A 190 -14.46 -1.64 16.60
N LEU A 191 -13.86 -0.45 16.67
CA LEU A 191 -13.02 0.11 15.60
C LEU A 191 -11.88 -0.85 15.20
N ARG A 192 -11.20 -1.41 16.20
CA ARG A 192 -10.13 -2.38 15.99
C ARG A 192 -10.62 -3.65 15.31
N SER A 193 -11.69 -4.25 15.82
CA SER A 193 -12.23 -5.50 15.27
C SER A 193 -12.63 -5.35 13.81
N THR A 194 -13.30 -4.24 13.46
CA THR A 194 -13.63 -3.90 12.08
C THR A 194 -12.38 -3.74 11.22
N PHE A 195 -11.40 -2.94 11.67
CA PHE A 195 -10.17 -2.72 10.90
C PHE A 195 -9.38 -4.02 10.67
N LYS A 196 -9.20 -4.84 11.71
CA LYS A 196 -8.47 -6.11 11.62
C LYS A 196 -9.15 -7.09 10.67
N GLN A 197 -10.46 -7.26 10.80
CA GLN A 197 -11.24 -8.14 9.91
C GLN A 197 -11.13 -7.72 8.45
N GLU A 198 -11.27 -6.43 8.15
CA GLU A 198 -11.14 -5.92 6.79
C GLU A 198 -9.69 -6.02 6.27
N LYS A 199 -8.70 -5.73 7.11
CA LYS A 199 -7.27 -5.87 6.76
C LYS A 199 -6.92 -7.31 6.42
N ASP A 200 -7.33 -8.28 7.23
CA ASP A 200 -7.06 -9.71 6.98
C ASP A 200 -7.72 -10.20 5.69
N THR A 201 -8.84 -9.57 5.28
CA THR A 201 -9.56 -9.90 4.04
C THR A 201 -8.93 -9.24 2.80
N ILE A 202 -8.56 -7.96 2.89
CA ILE A 202 -8.17 -7.12 1.75
C ILE A 202 -6.65 -7.10 1.55
N ALA A 203 -5.85 -7.08 2.62
CA ALA A 203 -4.39 -6.96 2.61
C ALA A 203 -3.68 -8.28 2.25
N ASN A 204 -4.09 -8.90 1.13
CA ASN A 204 -3.58 -10.19 0.70
C ASN A 204 -2.29 -10.03 -0.11
N GLN A 205 -1.15 -10.18 0.57
CA GLN A 205 0.18 -10.12 -0.04
C GLN A 205 0.35 -11.17 -1.17
N ALA A 206 -0.14 -12.39 -0.97
CA ALA A 206 -0.01 -13.45 -1.98
C ALA A 206 -0.75 -13.09 -3.28
N LYS A 207 -1.95 -12.49 -3.19
CA LYS A 207 -2.72 -12.02 -4.35
C LYS A 207 -1.96 -10.92 -5.10
N LEU A 208 -1.42 -9.92 -4.38
CA LEU A 208 -0.65 -8.83 -4.99
C LEU A 208 0.64 -9.33 -5.65
N SER A 209 1.36 -10.25 -4.99
CA SER A 209 2.52 -10.93 -5.57
C SER A 209 2.16 -11.73 -6.82
N GLY A 210 1.00 -12.41 -6.83
CA GLY A 210 0.48 -13.10 -8.01
C GLY A 210 0.32 -12.16 -9.20
N TYR A 211 -0.32 -11.01 -9.02
CA TYR A 211 -0.46 -10.02 -10.10
C TYR A 211 0.87 -9.46 -10.60
N LYS A 212 1.86 -9.27 -9.70
CA LYS A 212 3.21 -8.87 -10.10
C LYS A 212 3.88 -9.92 -10.99
N THR A 213 3.84 -11.19 -10.58
CA THR A 213 4.42 -12.30 -11.36
C THR A 213 3.72 -12.48 -12.70
N ASP A 214 2.39 -12.37 -12.74
CA ASP A 214 1.63 -12.45 -14.00
C ASP A 214 1.99 -11.30 -14.93
N PHE A 215 2.11 -10.08 -14.41
CA PHE A 215 2.56 -8.91 -15.15
C PHE A 215 3.95 -9.13 -15.78
N GLU A 216 4.93 -9.50 -14.97
CA GLU A 216 6.31 -9.76 -15.41
C GLU A 216 6.36 -10.87 -16.48
N THR A 217 5.56 -11.92 -16.29
CA THR A 217 5.42 -13.03 -17.26
C THR A 217 4.84 -12.57 -18.59
N HIS A 218 3.79 -11.76 -18.57
CA HIS A 218 3.15 -11.25 -19.78
C HIS A 218 4.04 -10.26 -20.54
N ILE A 219 4.80 -9.41 -19.83
CA ILE A 219 5.83 -8.54 -20.42
C ILE A 219 6.96 -9.37 -21.05
N GLY A 220 7.42 -10.43 -20.37
CA GLY A 220 8.40 -11.37 -20.94
C GLY A 220 7.93 -11.97 -22.26
N LYS A 221 6.69 -12.49 -22.30
CA LYS A 221 6.07 -13.03 -23.52
C LYS A 221 5.96 -11.97 -24.64
N LEU A 222 5.62 -10.73 -24.29
CA LEU A 222 5.54 -9.62 -25.25
C LEU A 222 6.92 -9.28 -25.83
N ASN A 223 7.97 -9.32 -25.01
CA ASN A 223 9.35 -9.10 -25.43
C ASN A 223 9.84 -10.18 -26.39
N ASP A 224 9.50 -11.44 -26.15
CA ASP A 224 9.86 -12.53 -27.06
C ASP A 224 9.09 -12.46 -28.38
N LEU A 225 7.80 -12.10 -28.34
CA LEU A 225 7.02 -11.81 -29.55
C LEU A 225 7.62 -10.66 -30.36
N ALA A 226 8.12 -9.60 -29.71
CA ALA A 226 8.78 -8.50 -30.39
C ALA A 226 9.99 -8.97 -31.21
N LYS A 227 10.87 -9.80 -30.60
CA LYS A 227 12.03 -10.39 -31.29
C LYS A 227 11.63 -11.25 -32.49
N ILE A 228 10.55 -12.03 -32.35
CA ILE A 228 10.04 -12.86 -33.45
C ILE A 228 9.53 -11.98 -34.60
N VAL A 229 8.74 -10.96 -34.27
CA VAL A 229 8.13 -10.05 -35.26
C VAL A 229 9.18 -9.21 -36.00
N ASP A 230 10.25 -8.80 -35.33
CA ASP A 230 11.35 -8.06 -35.96
C ASP A 230 12.10 -8.88 -37.02
N ASN A 231 12.10 -10.20 -36.90
CA ASN A 231 12.72 -11.12 -37.84
C ASN A 231 11.77 -11.60 -38.97
N LEU A 232 10.49 -11.20 -38.95
CA LEU A 232 9.54 -11.60 -39.99
C LEU A 232 9.84 -10.93 -41.33
N LYS A 233 9.97 -11.74 -42.38
CA LYS A 233 10.09 -11.27 -43.77
C LYS A 233 8.77 -11.45 -44.51
N ALA A 234 8.22 -10.36 -45.04
CA ALA A 234 6.93 -10.37 -45.74
C ALA A 234 6.89 -11.31 -46.96
N SER A 235 8.02 -11.54 -47.62
CA SER A 235 8.16 -12.46 -48.76
C SER A 235 8.09 -13.94 -48.37
N GLU A 236 8.43 -14.29 -47.14
CA GLU A 236 8.56 -15.68 -46.66
C GLU A 236 7.44 -16.07 -45.68
N THR A 237 6.72 -15.08 -45.14
CA THR A 237 5.74 -15.30 -44.07
C THR A 237 4.35 -15.63 -44.62
N LEU A 238 3.73 -16.69 -44.07
CA LEU A 238 2.34 -17.03 -44.36
C LEU A 238 1.37 -16.06 -43.65
N PRO A 239 0.26 -15.63 -44.29
CA PRO A 239 -0.72 -14.75 -43.66
C PRO A 239 -1.28 -15.28 -42.33
N LYS A 240 -1.51 -16.60 -42.25
CA LYS A 240 -1.97 -17.26 -41.02
C LYS A 240 -1.01 -17.02 -39.86
N ASN A 241 0.30 -17.08 -40.11
CA ASN A 241 1.30 -16.83 -39.09
C ASN A 241 1.15 -15.40 -38.56
N ILE A 242 0.99 -14.39 -39.41
CA ILE A 242 0.82 -12.99 -39.00
C ILE A 242 -0.39 -12.86 -38.06
N GLU A 243 -1.53 -13.47 -38.42
CA GLU A 243 -2.74 -13.37 -37.61
C GLU A 243 -2.68 -14.08 -36.25
N GLU A 244 -1.97 -15.21 -36.17
CA GLU A 244 -1.72 -15.86 -34.87
C GLU A 244 -0.94 -14.96 -33.91
N LYS A 245 0.03 -14.19 -34.41
CA LYS A 245 0.86 -13.29 -33.58
C LYS A 245 0.03 -12.07 -33.17
N LYS A 246 -0.80 -11.54 -34.07
CA LYS A 246 -1.76 -10.48 -33.76
C LYS A 246 -2.73 -10.89 -32.65
N THR A 247 -3.28 -12.10 -32.76
CA THR A 247 -4.17 -12.69 -31.73
C THR A 247 -3.45 -12.85 -30.38
N SER A 248 -2.20 -13.33 -30.41
CA SER A 248 -1.38 -13.49 -29.20
C SER A 248 -1.10 -12.15 -28.51
N ILE A 249 -0.79 -11.10 -29.26
CA ILE A 249 -0.57 -9.75 -28.72
C ILE A 249 -1.85 -9.21 -28.10
N ASN A 250 -2.98 -9.32 -28.79
CA ASN A 250 -4.28 -8.88 -28.24
C ASN A 250 -4.59 -9.57 -26.91
N LEU A 251 -4.37 -10.89 -26.82
CA LEU A 251 -4.57 -11.63 -25.58
C LEU A 251 -3.68 -11.10 -24.45
N ILE A 252 -2.41 -10.83 -24.73
CA ILE A 252 -1.47 -10.23 -23.75
C ILE A 252 -1.95 -8.84 -23.34
N SER A 253 -2.33 -7.99 -24.28
CA SER A 253 -2.84 -6.63 -23.99
C SER A 253 -4.07 -6.66 -23.09
N THR A 254 -5.04 -7.55 -23.37
CA THR A 254 -6.22 -7.74 -22.52
C THR A 254 -5.86 -8.23 -21.11
N LYS A 255 -4.86 -9.12 -20.98
CA LYS A 255 -4.39 -9.58 -19.67
C LYS A 255 -3.73 -8.45 -18.88
N LEU A 256 -2.89 -7.63 -19.51
CA LEU A 256 -2.29 -6.45 -18.88
C LEU A 256 -3.35 -5.44 -18.41
N GLU A 257 -4.38 -5.19 -19.22
CA GLU A 257 -5.51 -4.31 -18.84
C GLU A 257 -6.34 -4.87 -17.68
N THR A 258 -6.48 -6.19 -17.62
CA THR A 258 -7.16 -6.85 -16.49
C THR A 258 -6.34 -6.66 -15.20
N ILE A 259 -5.02 -6.88 -15.27
CA ILE A 259 -4.12 -6.66 -14.13
C ILE A 259 -4.17 -5.20 -13.68
N GLU A 260 -4.16 -4.25 -14.62
CA GLU A 260 -4.24 -2.82 -14.31
C GLU A 260 -5.50 -2.47 -13.51
N LYS A 261 -6.68 -2.95 -13.95
CA LYS A 261 -7.95 -2.72 -13.23
C LYS A 261 -7.97 -3.36 -11.84
N GLU A 262 -7.43 -4.56 -11.70
CA GLU A 262 -7.34 -5.26 -10.42
C GLU A 262 -6.40 -4.52 -9.45
N ILE A 263 -5.27 -4.02 -9.92
CA ILE A 263 -4.33 -3.21 -9.12
C ILE A 263 -4.95 -1.88 -8.72
N GLU A 264 -5.71 -1.23 -9.60
CA GLU A 264 -6.48 -0.02 -9.25
C GLU A 264 -7.50 -0.30 -8.14
N SER A 265 -8.26 -1.39 -8.26
CA SER A 265 -9.22 -1.81 -7.23
C SER A 265 -8.55 -2.11 -5.88
N ILE A 266 -7.41 -2.82 -5.90
CA ILE A 266 -6.59 -3.06 -4.71
C ILE A 266 -6.12 -1.73 -4.11
N ASN A 267 -5.62 -0.81 -4.93
CA ASN A 267 -5.14 0.49 -4.46
C ASN A 267 -6.23 1.31 -3.78
N SER A 268 -7.44 1.37 -4.35
CA SER A 268 -8.58 2.04 -3.73
C SER A 268 -9.00 1.39 -2.41
N SER A 269 -8.96 0.05 -2.35
CA SER A 269 -9.27 -0.69 -1.12
C SER A 269 -8.21 -0.44 -0.04
N PHE A 270 -6.94 -0.35 -0.42
CA PHE A 270 -5.85 0.03 0.48
C PHE A 270 -5.97 1.47 0.98
N ASP A 271 -6.41 2.41 0.14
CA ASP A 271 -6.65 3.80 0.58
C ASP A 271 -7.72 3.88 1.68
N GLN A 272 -8.84 3.17 1.49
CA GLN A 272 -9.91 3.08 2.49
C GLN A 272 -9.43 2.43 3.79
N LEU A 273 -8.66 1.34 3.68
CA LEU A 273 -8.08 0.69 4.86
C LEU A 273 -7.07 1.58 5.59
N LEU A 274 -6.22 2.31 4.86
CA LEU A 274 -5.26 3.24 5.44
C LEU A 274 -5.99 4.34 6.22
N GLU A 275 -7.07 4.88 5.68
CA GLU A 275 -7.92 5.86 6.36
C GLU A 275 -8.55 5.30 7.65
N LYS A 276 -9.12 4.09 7.58
CA LYS A 276 -9.68 3.41 8.76
C LYS A 276 -8.62 3.12 9.82
N GLY A 277 -7.44 2.68 9.40
CA GLY A 277 -6.30 2.43 10.27
C GLY A 277 -5.81 3.69 10.98
N LYS A 278 -5.63 4.80 10.23
CA LYS A 278 -5.33 6.14 10.77
C LYS A 278 -6.34 6.56 11.82
N LYS A 279 -7.63 6.42 11.49
CA LYS A 279 -8.72 6.74 12.41
C LYS A 279 -8.67 5.91 13.68
N CYS A 280 -8.35 4.62 13.60
CA CYS A 280 -8.17 3.80 14.81
C CYS A 280 -7.05 4.37 15.71
N GLU A 281 -5.87 4.63 15.17
CA GLU A 281 -4.72 5.12 15.94
C GLU A 281 -4.99 6.49 16.58
N MET A 282 -5.59 7.42 15.81
CA MET A 282 -5.96 8.74 16.30
C MET A 282 -7.00 8.66 17.43
N THR A 283 -8.05 7.85 17.25
CA THR A 283 -9.07 7.65 18.28
C THR A 283 -8.48 7.03 19.53
N LYS A 284 -7.62 6.02 19.40
CA LYS A 284 -6.91 5.40 20.53
C LYS A 284 -6.15 6.42 21.34
N TYR A 285 -5.26 7.18 20.69
CA TYR A 285 -4.46 8.20 21.36
C TYR A 285 -5.35 9.24 22.06
N LYS A 286 -6.39 9.73 21.35
CA LYS A 286 -7.33 10.70 21.90
C LYS A 286 -7.99 10.19 23.18
N LEU A 287 -8.53 8.97 23.13
CA LEU A 287 -9.20 8.35 24.28
C LEU A 287 -8.24 8.15 25.47
N VAL A 288 -7.01 7.69 25.20
CA VAL A 288 -5.97 7.53 26.23
C VAL A 288 -5.64 8.88 26.86
N ARG A 289 -5.35 9.90 26.05
CA ARG A 289 -5.03 11.26 26.50
C ARG A 289 -6.16 11.85 27.35
N ASP A 290 -7.39 11.79 26.85
CA ASP A 290 -8.55 12.40 27.51
C ASP A 290 -8.85 11.67 28.84
N SER A 291 -8.77 10.33 28.86
CA SER A 291 -8.95 9.54 30.08
C SER A 291 -7.84 9.80 31.11
N LEU A 292 -6.57 9.88 30.67
CA LEU A 292 -5.45 10.24 31.54
C LEU A 292 -5.63 11.62 32.14
N SER A 293 -6.04 12.61 31.36
CA SER A 293 -6.29 13.97 31.84
C SER A 293 -7.31 13.97 32.99
N THR A 294 -8.43 13.28 32.82
CA THR A 294 -9.47 13.12 33.86
C THR A 294 -8.91 12.42 35.10
N LYS A 295 -8.27 11.25 34.94
CA LYS A 295 -7.73 10.50 36.08
C LYS A 295 -6.66 11.27 36.85
N ILE A 296 -5.78 12.01 36.17
CA ILE A 296 -4.79 12.86 36.82
C ILE A 296 -5.48 13.93 37.67
N ASN A 297 -6.54 14.56 37.16
CA ASN A 297 -7.27 15.59 37.90
C ASN A 297 -7.95 15.00 39.14
N ASP A 298 -8.64 13.85 39.00
CA ASP A 298 -9.32 13.17 40.11
C ASP A 298 -8.34 12.73 41.20
N HIS A 299 -7.23 12.10 40.79
CA HIS A 299 -6.18 11.68 41.72
C HIS A 299 -5.48 12.88 42.39
N SER A 300 -5.29 13.98 41.67
CA SER A 300 -4.73 15.21 42.25
C SER A 300 -5.63 15.79 43.33
N ALA A 301 -6.96 15.72 43.17
CA ALA A 301 -7.91 16.17 44.18
C ALA A 301 -7.81 15.31 45.46
N ILE A 302 -7.74 13.98 45.32
CA ILE A 302 -7.56 13.05 46.44
C ILE A 302 -6.23 13.32 47.18
N ILE A 303 -5.14 13.50 46.43
CA ILE A 303 -3.81 13.76 47.01
C ILE A 303 -3.80 15.06 47.80
N LYS A 304 -4.41 16.13 47.28
CA LYS A 304 -4.53 17.41 47.98
C LYS A 304 -5.33 17.26 49.29
N ASP A 305 -6.42 16.49 49.28
CA ASP A 305 -7.20 16.21 50.49
C ASP A 305 -6.39 15.41 51.52
N ASN A 306 -5.67 14.36 51.08
CA ASN A 306 -4.79 13.57 51.95
C ASN A 306 -3.68 14.42 52.57
N GLN A 307 -3.05 15.30 51.78
CA GLN A 307 -2.02 16.22 52.26
C GLN A 307 -2.58 17.19 53.30
N LYS A 308 -3.74 17.81 53.01
CA LYS A 308 -4.40 18.73 53.95
C LYS A 308 -4.70 18.03 55.29
N LYS A 309 -5.35 16.86 55.24
CA LYS A 309 -5.69 16.10 56.45
C LYS A 309 -4.45 15.62 57.22
N ALA A 310 -3.39 15.20 56.52
CA ALA A 310 -2.13 14.83 57.16
C ALA A 310 -1.54 16.00 57.96
N THR A 311 -1.55 17.22 57.40
CA THR A 311 -1.14 18.45 58.10
C THR A 311 -2.00 18.74 59.32
N GLU A 312 -3.33 18.60 59.21
CA GLU A 312 -4.25 18.75 60.34
C GLU A 312 -3.96 17.72 61.46
N TYR A 313 -3.67 16.47 61.09
CA TYR A 313 -3.34 15.42 62.03
C TYR A 313 -2.00 15.66 62.73
N LEU A 314 -0.99 16.09 61.99
CA LEU A 314 0.30 16.46 62.56
C LEU A 314 0.16 17.62 63.56
N THR A 315 -0.58 18.66 63.18
CA THR A 315 -0.84 19.81 64.05
C THR A 315 -1.54 19.39 65.34
N TYR A 316 -2.51 18.48 65.24
CA TYR A 316 -3.18 17.91 66.41
C TYR A 316 -2.19 17.18 67.33
N ILE A 317 -1.37 16.28 66.77
CA ILE A 317 -0.38 15.49 67.53
C ILE A 317 0.58 16.43 68.29
N GLN A 318 1.10 17.44 67.61
CA GLN A 318 2.03 18.42 68.19
C GLN A 318 1.37 19.24 69.30
N ASN A 319 0.17 19.79 69.06
CA ASN A 319 -0.54 20.61 70.04
C ASN A 319 -0.92 19.80 71.29
N ASN A 320 -1.39 18.58 71.08
CA ASN A 320 -1.82 17.70 72.16
C ASN A 320 -0.64 17.30 73.06
N HIS A 321 0.50 16.94 72.47
CA HIS A 321 1.72 16.68 73.23
C HIS A 321 2.19 17.91 74.02
N ILE A 322 2.19 19.12 73.41
CA ILE A 322 2.57 20.35 74.11
C ILE A 322 1.64 20.62 75.30
N SER A 323 0.33 20.38 75.14
CA SER A 323 -0.64 20.57 76.21
C SER A 323 -0.36 19.65 77.39
N ILE A 324 -0.32 18.33 77.15
CA ILE A 324 -0.14 17.36 78.24
C ILE A 324 1.23 17.50 78.91
N PHE A 325 2.27 17.85 78.15
CA PHE A 325 3.58 18.14 78.70
C PHE A 325 3.51 19.32 79.70
N LYS A 326 2.85 20.42 79.33
CA LYS A 326 2.65 21.57 80.22
C LYS A 326 1.82 21.24 81.45
N ASP A 327 0.76 20.44 81.28
CA ASP A 327 -0.10 20.04 82.39
C ASP A 327 0.66 19.15 83.38
N ILE A 328 1.49 18.22 82.91
CA ILE A 328 2.38 17.39 83.74
C ILE A 328 3.44 18.24 84.45
N ASP A 329 4.11 19.15 83.73
CA ASP A 329 5.13 20.01 84.32
C ASP A 329 4.53 20.90 85.42
N MET A 330 3.39 21.55 85.14
CA MET A 330 2.67 22.36 86.14
C MET A 330 2.24 21.53 87.35
N LEU A 331 1.73 20.32 87.13
CA LEU A 331 1.35 19.42 88.21
C LEU A 331 2.56 19.06 89.09
N ASN A 332 3.67 18.67 88.46
CA ASN A 332 4.88 18.26 89.16
C ASN A 332 5.52 19.40 89.96
N GLU A 333 5.45 20.65 89.49
CA GLU A 333 5.90 21.82 90.25
C GLU A 333 5.11 22.03 91.55
N ASN A 334 3.84 21.62 91.59
CA ASN A 334 2.94 21.88 92.72
C ASN A 334 2.75 20.69 93.68
N LEU A 335 3.18 19.49 93.31
CA LEU A 335 2.94 18.26 94.09
C LEU A 335 4.12 17.79 94.98
N GLY A 336 5.25 18.49 94.96
CA GLY A 336 6.40 18.18 95.83
C GLY A 336 7.03 16.82 95.52
N GLU A 337 7.08 15.91 96.50
CA GLU A 337 7.68 14.56 96.33
C GLU A 337 6.85 13.62 95.45
N LYS A 338 5.57 13.92 95.22
CA LYS A 338 4.71 13.15 94.31
C LYS A 338 4.82 13.73 92.90
N SER A 339 5.10 12.88 91.91
CA SER A 339 5.24 13.31 90.52
C SER A 339 4.69 12.29 89.53
N VAL A 340 4.24 12.78 88.38
CA VAL A 340 3.88 12.00 87.20
C VAL A 340 5.08 11.94 86.26
N SER A 341 5.35 10.76 85.70
CA SER A 341 6.41 10.60 84.68
C SER A 341 6.16 11.46 83.45
N ARG A 342 7.23 11.96 82.83
CA ARG A 342 7.15 12.77 81.60
C ARG A 342 6.45 12.03 80.47
N TYR A 343 5.77 12.80 79.62
CA TYR A 343 5.13 12.29 78.40
C TYR A 343 6.17 12.05 77.30
N ALA A 344 5.99 10.98 76.50
CA ALA A 344 6.98 10.52 75.53
C ALA A 344 6.93 11.28 74.20
N ILE A 345 8.10 11.68 73.68
CA ILE A 345 8.23 12.53 72.46
C ILE A 345 8.28 11.71 71.16
N ALA A 346 8.65 10.43 71.21
CA ALA A 346 8.98 9.61 70.03
C ALA A 346 7.90 9.58 68.92
N LYS A 347 6.61 9.67 69.28
CA LYS A 347 5.50 9.69 68.31
C LYS A 347 5.43 10.98 67.48
N ILE A 348 5.89 12.12 68.02
CA ILE A 348 5.96 13.38 67.26
C ILE A 348 7.07 13.31 66.22
N GLU A 349 8.23 12.78 66.60
CA GLU A 349 9.37 12.66 65.68
C GLU A 349 9.01 11.77 64.49
N GLU A 350 8.37 10.63 64.75
CA GLU A 350 7.84 9.74 63.71
C GLU A 350 6.79 10.44 62.82
N ALA A 351 5.84 11.18 63.41
CA ALA A 351 4.82 11.90 62.65
C ALA A 351 5.41 13.02 61.77
N ASN A 352 6.41 13.74 62.27
CA ASN A 352 7.13 14.78 61.53
C ASN A 352 7.87 14.18 60.33
N ASP A 353 8.59 13.07 60.52
CA ASP A 353 9.32 12.39 59.44
C ASP A 353 8.37 11.88 58.35
N LEU A 354 7.28 11.21 58.74
CA LEU A 354 6.25 10.75 57.79
C LEU A 354 5.60 11.92 57.03
N SER A 355 5.37 13.06 57.69
CA SER A 355 4.83 14.25 57.04
C SER A 355 5.80 14.87 56.03
N ALA A 356 7.11 14.85 56.32
CA ALA A 356 8.14 15.27 55.39
C ALA A 356 8.19 14.34 54.16
N GLN A 357 8.17 13.02 54.39
CA GLN A 357 8.11 12.02 53.33
C GLN A 357 6.85 12.18 52.46
N LEU A 358 5.69 12.44 53.08
CA LEU A 358 4.43 12.68 52.35
C LEU A 358 4.56 13.91 51.45
N THR A 359 5.11 15.01 51.97
CA THR A 359 5.30 16.25 51.21
C THR A 359 6.21 16.04 50.00
N ALA A 360 7.32 15.33 50.17
CA ALA A 360 8.22 14.97 49.07
C ALA A 360 7.51 14.11 48.02
N ALA A 361 6.76 13.09 48.45
CA ALA A 361 6.01 12.22 47.55
C ALA A 361 4.92 12.98 46.75
N VAL A 362 4.27 13.97 47.36
CA VAL A 362 3.31 14.86 46.67
C VAL A 362 4.00 15.67 45.59
N SER A 363 5.16 16.29 45.87
CA SER A 363 5.92 17.06 44.88
C SER A 363 6.36 16.19 43.70
N GLU A 364 6.81 14.96 43.96
CA GLU A 364 7.16 14.01 42.90
C GLU A 364 5.95 13.61 42.05
N TYR A 365 4.80 13.36 42.68
CA TYR A 365 3.56 13.07 41.96
C TYR A 365 3.17 14.23 41.03
N GLU A 366 3.22 15.48 41.51
CA GLU A 366 2.89 16.65 40.71
C GLU A 366 3.85 16.84 39.53
N ALA A 367 5.15 16.57 39.72
CA ALA A 367 6.15 16.61 38.66
C ALA A 367 5.85 15.58 37.56
N ILE A 368 5.51 14.34 37.93
CA ILE A 368 5.13 13.28 36.96
C ILE A 368 3.84 13.66 36.24
N ALA A 369 2.81 14.12 36.96
CA ALA A 369 1.54 14.57 36.38
C ALA A 369 1.74 15.69 35.34
N ASN A 370 2.59 16.67 35.65
CA ASN A 370 2.92 17.76 34.73
C ASN A 370 3.75 17.29 33.52
N SER A 371 4.65 16.33 33.71
CA SER A 371 5.38 15.69 32.62
C SER A 371 4.43 15.01 31.64
N ILE A 372 3.44 14.25 32.14
CA ILE A 372 2.40 13.62 31.32
C ILE A 372 1.62 14.67 30.53
N ARG A 373 1.13 15.73 31.19
CA ARG A 373 0.37 16.80 30.53
C ARG A 373 1.17 17.51 29.43
N LYS A 374 2.47 17.73 29.62
CA LYS A 374 3.35 18.33 28.61
C LYS A 374 3.55 17.45 27.38
N LYS A 375 3.42 16.13 27.52
CA LYS A 375 3.49 15.16 26.42
C LYS A 375 2.17 15.01 25.67
N PHE A 376 1.11 15.69 26.07
CA PHE A 376 -0.13 15.69 25.31
C PHE A 376 0.05 16.50 24.02
N THR A 377 0.03 15.79 22.92
CA THR A 377 0.16 16.32 21.57
C THR A 377 -1.22 16.62 21.02
N ASN A 378 -1.34 17.72 20.28
CA ASN A 378 -2.52 17.98 19.47
C ASN A 378 -2.44 17.12 18.22
N ILE A 379 -3.30 16.11 18.14
CA ILE A 379 -3.41 15.25 16.97
C ILE A 379 -3.91 16.08 15.80
N SER A 380 -3.20 16.04 14.67
CA SER A 380 -3.70 16.51 13.38
C SER A 380 -3.74 15.35 12.39
N ASP A 381 -4.42 15.54 11.27
CA ASP A 381 -4.50 14.53 10.21
C ASP A 381 -3.13 14.20 9.57
N HIS A 382 -2.09 14.98 9.88
CA HIS A 382 -0.72 14.82 9.38
C HIS A 382 0.23 14.12 10.36
N THR A 383 -0.22 13.74 11.55
CA THR A 383 0.65 13.06 12.52
C THR A 383 0.99 11.64 12.04
N GLU A 384 2.29 11.31 12.01
CA GLU A 384 2.75 9.97 11.63
C GLU A 384 2.23 8.90 12.61
N MET A 385 1.76 7.76 12.08
CA MET A 385 1.12 6.72 12.88
C MET A 385 2.07 6.05 13.88
N ASP A 386 3.33 5.84 13.50
CA ASP A 386 4.34 5.26 14.39
C ASP A 386 4.62 6.16 15.61
N THR A 387 4.46 7.49 15.44
CA THR A 387 4.59 8.48 16.52
C THR A 387 3.45 8.34 17.53
N LEU A 388 2.20 8.20 17.06
CA LEU A 388 1.02 8.06 17.94
C LEU A 388 1.07 6.80 18.81
N GLU A 389 1.49 5.67 18.23
CA GLU A 389 1.68 4.41 18.97
C GLU A 389 2.72 4.57 20.08
N ASN A 390 3.91 5.10 19.74
CA ASN A 390 4.99 5.27 20.71
C ASN A 390 4.63 6.26 21.82
N GLU A 391 3.94 7.35 21.49
CA GLU A 391 3.46 8.31 22.49
C GLU A 391 2.44 7.66 23.44
N ALA A 392 1.48 6.87 22.93
CA ALA A 392 0.49 6.19 23.75
C ALA A 392 1.16 5.20 24.73
N LYS A 393 2.21 4.48 24.31
CA LYS A 393 3.00 3.60 25.20
C LYS A 393 3.72 4.36 26.29
N MET A 394 4.42 5.44 25.93
CA MET A 394 5.09 6.29 26.91
C MET A 394 4.10 6.85 27.94
N LEU A 395 2.92 7.29 27.49
CA LEU A 395 1.87 7.80 28.38
C LEU A 395 1.40 6.74 29.38
N LYS A 396 1.29 5.47 28.96
CA LYS A 396 0.96 4.36 29.85
C LYS A 396 2.02 4.12 30.92
N GLU A 397 3.29 4.04 30.53
CA GLU A 397 4.39 3.83 31.48
C GLU A 397 4.48 4.96 32.52
N HIS A 398 4.27 6.20 32.10
CA HIS A 398 4.27 7.34 33.02
C HIS A 398 3.08 7.30 33.98
N TYR A 399 1.92 6.83 33.50
CA TYR A 399 0.73 6.65 34.33
C TYR A 399 0.91 5.55 35.39
N ASP A 400 1.54 4.42 35.06
CA ASP A 400 1.82 3.36 36.03
C ASP A 400 2.70 3.88 37.18
N ASN A 401 3.72 4.70 36.88
CA ASN A 401 4.54 5.36 37.89
C ASN A 401 3.73 6.35 38.74
N LEU A 402 2.84 7.12 38.11
CA LEU A 402 1.95 8.05 38.79
C LEU A 402 1.03 7.34 39.82
N ILE A 403 0.49 6.18 39.45
CA ILE A 403 -0.35 5.36 40.35
C ILE A 403 0.45 4.85 41.55
N ASN A 404 1.68 4.40 41.34
CA ASN A 404 2.54 3.96 42.45
C ASN A 404 2.75 5.11 43.47
N LYS A 405 3.03 6.33 42.98
CA LYS A 405 3.19 7.50 43.85
C LYS A 405 1.92 7.87 44.61
N LYS A 406 0.74 7.79 43.95
CA LYS A 406 -0.56 7.98 44.63
C LYS A 406 -0.74 6.99 45.78
N ASN A 407 -0.40 5.72 45.59
CA ASN A 407 -0.53 4.69 46.61
C ASN A 407 0.39 4.96 47.81
N ILE A 408 1.65 5.35 47.56
CA ILE A 408 2.60 5.73 48.61
C ILE A 408 2.06 6.91 49.44
N ILE A 409 1.54 7.96 48.79
CA ILE A 409 0.95 9.12 49.49
C ILE A 409 -0.22 8.69 50.39
N THR A 410 -1.07 7.78 49.89
CA THR A 410 -2.21 7.24 50.64
C THR A 410 -1.76 6.43 51.85
N GLU A 411 -0.72 5.61 51.70
CA GLU A 411 -0.13 4.84 52.81
C GLU A 411 0.46 5.76 53.89
N LEU A 412 1.23 6.77 53.49
CA LEU A 412 1.82 7.75 54.41
C LEU A 412 0.74 8.52 55.17
N HIS A 413 -0.31 8.95 54.48
CA HIS A 413 -1.47 9.60 55.10
C HIS A 413 -2.12 8.70 56.17
N ASN A 414 -2.33 7.41 55.84
CA ASN A 414 -2.92 6.46 56.77
C ASN A 414 -2.04 6.21 58.00
N LYS A 415 -0.70 6.16 57.84
CA LYS A 415 0.24 6.03 58.97
C LYS A 415 0.19 7.25 59.89
N ILE A 416 0.16 8.46 59.35
CA ILE A 416 0.01 9.69 60.16
C ILE A 416 -1.32 9.68 60.93
N ASN A 417 -2.42 9.27 60.28
CA ASN A 417 -3.71 9.13 60.94
C ASN A 417 -3.66 8.09 62.08
N LEU A 418 -2.99 6.96 61.88
CA LEU A 418 -2.80 5.96 62.94
C LEU A 418 -2.04 6.54 64.14
N ILE A 419 -0.95 7.29 63.90
CA ILE A 419 -0.21 7.95 64.98
C ILE A 419 -1.11 8.93 65.74
N LYS A 420 -1.96 9.69 65.04
CA LYS A 420 -2.95 10.56 65.68
C LYS A 420 -3.89 9.78 66.61
N LEU A 421 -4.41 8.64 66.17
CA LEU A 421 -5.28 7.80 67.00
C LEU A 421 -4.54 7.22 68.22
N LEU A 422 -3.28 6.82 68.04
CA LEU A 422 -2.42 6.36 69.12
C LEU A 422 -2.03 7.47 70.10
N GLU A 423 -1.98 8.72 69.63
CA GLU A 423 -1.74 9.91 70.44
C GLU A 423 -2.95 10.24 71.32
N ILE A 424 -4.16 10.22 70.75
CA ILE A 424 -5.42 10.37 71.49
C ILE A 424 -5.49 9.36 72.65
N ARG A 425 -5.21 8.08 72.36
CA ARG A 425 -5.22 7.02 73.36
C ARG A 425 -4.17 7.25 74.46
N ALA A 426 -2.92 7.49 74.07
CA ALA A 426 -1.84 7.67 75.04
C ALA A 426 -2.06 8.88 75.96
N THR A 427 -2.63 9.96 75.41
CA THR A 427 -3.01 11.13 76.20
C THR A 427 -4.15 10.83 77.16
N SER A 428 -5.19 10.10 76.71
CA SER A 428 -6.27 9.66 77.59
C SER A 428 -5.75 8.82 78.75
N ASP A 429 -4.91 7.81 78.45
CA ASP A 429 -4.31 6.94 79.46
C ASP A 429 -3.49 7.78 80.46
N LYS A 430 -2.75 8.78 79.97
CA LYS A 430 -1.94 9.63 80.83
C LYS A 430 -2.76 10.57 81.73
N TYR A 431 -3.91 11.07 81.26
CA TYR A 431 -4.81 11.83 82.12
C TYR A 431 -5.46 10.96 83.20
N VAL A 432 -5.64 9.66 82.96
CA VAL A 432 -6.06 8.71 84.00
C VAL A 432 -4.97 8.60 85.07
N ASP A 433 -3.69 8.44 84.68
CA ASP A 433 -2.57 8.43 85.64
C ASP A 433 -2.54 9.72 86.51
N ILE A 434 -2.73 10.88 85.87
CA ILE A 434 -2.78 12.18 86.56
C ILE A 434 -3.94 12.21 87.56
N ALA A 435 -5.13 11.75 87.18
CA ALA A 435 -6.30 11.74 88.03
C ALA A 435 -6.13 10.80 89.23
N GLU A 436 -5.52 9.62 89.03
CA GLU A 436 -5.18 8.69 90.10
C GLU A 436 -4.22 9.33 91.11
N LEU A 437 -3.13 9.95 90.64
CA LEU A 437 -2.17 10.63 91.51
C LEU A 437 -2.83 11.76 92.31
N LEU A 438 -3.65 12.59 91.66
CA LEU A 438 -4.40 13.66 92.33
C LEU A 438 -5.34 13.08 93.39
N GLY A 439 -6.01 11.96 93.11
CA GLY A 439 -6.84 11.25 94.07
C GLY A 439 -6.05 10.84 95.33
N GLU A 440 -4.83 10.33 95.15
CA GLU A 440 -3.94 10.02 96.27
C GLU A 440 -3.49 11.26 97.05
N VAL A 441 -3.08 12.33 96.36
CA VAL A 441 -2.69 13.61 96.98
C VAL A 441 -3.84 14.15 97.84
N VAL A 442 -5.06 14.19 97.31
CA VAL A 442 -6.24 14.68 98.02
C VAL A 442 -6.54 13.82 99.25
N LYS A 443 -6.40 12.49 99.13
CA LYS A 443 -6.57 11.57 100.26
C LYS A 443 -5.54 11.83 101.37
N ASP A 444 -4.28 12.05 101.01
CA ASP A 444 -3.22 12.36 101.98
C ASP A 444 -3.44 13.72 102.65
N GLN A 445 -3.83 14.75 101.89
CA GLN A 445 -4.16 16.06 102.44
C GLN A 445 -5.37 16.00 103.36
N LYS A 446 -6.42 15.26 103.00
CA LYS A 446 -7.59 15.04 103.86
C LYS A 446 -7.19 14.38 105.18
N LYS A 447 -6.30 13.39 105.14
CA LYS A 447 -5.78 12.73 106.35
C LYS A 447 -5.00 13.73 107.23
N LYS A 448 -4.08 14.50 106.65
CA LYS A 448 -3.31 15.53 107.37
C LYS A 448 -4.21 16.60 108.01
N LEU A 449 -5.22 17.09 107.28
CA LEU A 449 -6.20 18.05 107.78
C LEU A 449 -7.03 17.46 108.93
N GLN A 450 -7.45 16.21 108.82
CA GLN A 450 -8.19 15.53 109.89
C GLN A 450 -7.32 15.37 111.14
N GLU A 451 -6.05 14.99 111.00
CA GLU A 451 -5.09 14.91 112.11
C GLU A 451 -4.86 16.28 112.77
N ALA A 452 -4.70 17.35 111.97
CA ALA A 452 -4.55 18.71 112.47
C ALA A 452 -5.81 19.18 113.23
N LYS A 453 -7.00 18.88 112.70
CA LYS A 453 -8.27 19.17 113.36
C LYS A 453 -8.36 18.45 114.72
N ASN A 454 -8.06 17.17 114.76
CA ASN A 454 -8.08 16.39 116.01
C ASN A 454 -7.11 16.98 117.06
N LYS A 455 -5.92 17.44 116.64
CA LYS A 455 -4.98 18.15 117.53
C LYS A 455 -5.54 19.47 118.05
N LEU A 456 -6.19 20.25 117.18
CA LEU A 456 -6.82 21.51 117.56
C LEU A 456 -7.97 21.30 118.55
N ASP A 457 -8.82 20.30 118.29
CA ASP A 457 -9.92 19.92 119.19
C ASP A 457 -9.36 19.50 120.56
N THR A 458 -8.29 18.69 120.59
CA THR A 458 -7.60 18.31 121.85
C THR A 458 -7.04 19.52 122.59
N LEU A 459 -6.42 20.47 121.88
CA LEU A 459 -5.91 21.70 122.48
C LEU A 459 -7.05 22.55 123.05
N LYS A 460 -8.16 22.66 122.33
CA LYS A 460 -9.36 23.39 122.76
C LYS A 460 -9.94 22.79 124.04
N ASP A 461 -10.03 21.46 124.11
CA ASP A 461 -10.47 20.76 125.32
C ASP A 461 -9.51 21.03 126.49
N HIS A 462 -8.19 21.02 126.25
CA HIS A 462 -7.19 21.31 127.27
C HIS A 462 -7.28 22.76 127.80
N ILE A 463 -7.50 23.73 126.90
CA ILE A 463 -7.73 25.13 127.27
C ILE A 463 -8.99 25.25 128.13
N ALA A 464 -10.09 24.61 127.74
CA ALA A 464 -11.35 24.65 128.50
C ALA A 464 -11.21 24.05 129.90
N VAL A 465 -10.40 22.99 130.06
CA VAL A 465 -10.06 22.44 131.39
C VAL A 465 -9.27 23.46 132.21
N LYS A 466 -8.21 24.05 131.62
CA LYS A 466 -7.37 25.06 132.31
C LYS A 466 -8.16 26.30 132.70
N GLU A 467 -9.08 26.74 131.85
CA GLU A 467 -9.98 27.86 132.11
C GLU A 467 -10.88 27.58 133.33
N LYS A 468 -11.46 26.36 133.43
CA LYS A 468 -12.22 25.95 134.63
C LYS A 468 -11.35 25.87 135.89
N GLU A 469 -10.12 25.35 135.78
CA GLU A 469 -9.18 25.31 136.90
C GLU A 469 -8.86 26.72 137.43
N LEU A 470 -8.65 27.69 136.53
CA LEU A 470 -8.44 29.11 136.85
C LEU A 470 -9.66 29.71 137.56
N ILE A 471 -10.87 29.52 137.02
CA ILE A 471 -12.12 30.01 137.64
C ILE A 471 -12.30 29.45 139.07
N ASN A 472 -11.96 28.18 139.28
CA ASN A 472 -12.03 27.54 140.59
C ASN A 472 -10.94 28.02 141.57
N HIS A 473 -9.85 28.61 141.11
CA HIS A 473 -8.82 29.19 141.96
C HIS A 473 -9.07 30.65 142.33
N ASP A 474 -9.87 31.37 141.54
CA ASP A 474 -10.32 32.75 141.82
C ASP A 474 -11.61 32.82 142.66
N SER A 475 -12.24 31.68 142.97
CA SER A 475 -13.41 31.54 143.87
C SER A 475 -12.99 31.01 145.23
#